data_AF-A0A4R2KL35-F1
#
_entry.id   AF-A0A4R2KL35-F1
#
_cell.length_a   1.000
_cell.length_b   1.000
_cell.length_c   1.000
_cell.angle_alpha   90.00
_cell.angle_beta   90.00
_cell.angle_gamma   90.00
#
_symmetry.space_group_name_H-M   'P 1'
#
loop_
_entity.id
_entity.type
_entity.pdbx_description
1 polymer ?
#
loop_
_entity_poly.entity_id
_entity_poly.type
_entity_poly.pdbx_seq_one_letter_code
_entity_poly.pdbx_strand_id
1 'polypeptide(L)'
;MKKRNIGVIFGGFMIVALISGAVTFFMLSQQQSKNEKKAEQLMNQNIKDDREENPVMGMKEILDQVDEAYLESYLGASNIVEINDKDLGIIVAQLKSLDLKLLMKSDKLVEDIEGYNKCSYGIHIKNKNIKIKVNEKYVIIEDIQGGTQFFEGDTDQLNRLNEEIKAIYMSKYSALELFKDVKSLWIEAKDEQQKWVVEELGIEKLLRNIELIAPVDEKDMIGVVSQYPDYDINIETNEKNYKVHLMNEETVSLDTADSYAYYRCDPKLWKYIHDTYPIKLKDDADEFKVLLKTSKIIVDDLDDQFDFEDDTYYNVEIPRWIIQINKKQVEDITDEEDLMYHIKFMMDGEMIEAKIYENYIIYKGKNYYSEKIGEIIKSGLSV
;
A
#
# COMPACT_ATOMS: atom_id res chain seq x y z
N MET A 1 -41.44 8.99 -18.33
CA MET A 1 -40.99 9.29 -16.95
C MET A 1 -39.70 10.10 -17.08
N LYS A 2 -39.76 11.40 -16.78
CA LYS A 2 -38.86 12.41 -17.37
C LYS A 2 -38.23 13.31 -16.29
N LYS A 3 -36.91 13.44 -16.34
CA LYS A 3 -36.01 14.47 -15.74
C LYS A 3 -35.97 14.65 -14.21
N ARG A 4 -37.03 14.31 -13.46
CA ARG A 4 -37.09 14.58 -12.01
C ARG A 4 -36.34 13.54 -11.14
N ASN A 5 -36.14 12.32 -11.65
CA ASN A 5 -35.41 11.26 -10.94
C ASN A 5 -33.90 11.33 -11.14
N ILE A 6 -33.42 11.89 -12.25
CA ILE A 6 -31.98 12.01 -12.54
C ILE A 6 -31.30 12.96 -11.54
N GLY A 7 -31.93 14.09 -11.19
CA GLY A 7 -31.37 15.02 -10.20
C GLY A 7 -31.30 14.44 -8.79
N VAL A 8 -32.21 13.52 -8.43
CA VAL A 8 -32.18 12.82 -7.14
C VAL A 8 -31.08 11.76 -7.13
N ILE A 9 -30.87 11.06 -8.25
CA ILE A 9 -29.79 10.09 -8.40
C ILE A 9 -28.43 10.80 -8.38
N PHE A 10 -28.27 11.91 -9.11
CA PHE A 10 -27.04 12.70 -9.13
C PHE A 10 -26.72 13.31 -7.75
N GLY A 11 -27.75 13.82 -7.05
CA GLY A 11 -27.61 14.27 -5.67
C GLY A 11 -27.23 13.15 -4.72
N GLY A 12 -27.80 11.95 -4.90
CA GLY A 12 -27.45 10.75 -4.16
C GLY A 12 -25.99 10.33 -4.36
N PHE A 13 -25.52 10.28 -5.61
CA PHE A 13 -24.12 9.97 -5.93
C PHE A 13 -23.13 10.99 -5.34
N MET A 14 -23.44 12.28 -5.41
CA MET A 14 -22.61 13.31 -4.76
C MET A 14 -22.56 13.12 -3.24
N ILE A 15 -23.68 12.81 -2.60
CA ILE A 15 -23.72 12.57 -1.15
C ILE A 15 -22.91 11.32 -0.79
N VAL A 16 -23.03 10.24 -1.57
CA VAL A 16 -22.24 9.01 -1.34
C VAL A 16 -20.75 9.26 -1.57
N ALA A 17 -20.37 9.99 -2.62
CA ALA A 17 -18.97 10.37 -2.88
C ALA A 17 -18.40 11.25 -1.76
N LEU A 18 -19.19 12.20 -1.24
CA LEU A 18 -18.80 13.03 -0.10
C LEU A 18 -18.68 12.23 1.20
N ILE A 19 -19.58 11.27 1.44
CA ILE A 19 -19.50 10.38 2.60
C ILE A 19 -18.29 9.45 2.47
N SER A 20 -18.04 8.89 1.29
CA SER A 20 -16.88 8.04 1.02
C SER A 20 -15.58 8.82 1.24
N GLY A 21 -15.45 10.01 0.63
CA GLY A 21 -14.30 10.90 0.85
C GLY A 21 -14.13 11.29 2.32
N ALA A 22 -15.21 11.57 3.04
CA ALA A 22 -15.18 11.89 4.47
C ALA A 22 -14.77 10.69 5.34
N VAL A 23 -15.21 9.48 5.00
CA VAL A 23 -14.83 8.25 5.70
C VAL A 23 -13.35 7.93 5.46
N THR A 24 -12.87 8.02 4.23
CA THR A 24 -11.46 7.85 3.89
C THR A 24 -10.59 8.89 4.60
N PHE A 25 -10.98 10.16 4.58
CA PHE A 25 -10.29 11.23 5.32
C PHE A 25 -10.30 10.97 6.83
N PHE A 26 -11.42 10.53 7.39
CA PHE A 26 -11.53 10.25 8.83
C PHE A 26 -10.68 9.04 9.24
N MET A 27 -10.60 7.99 8.43
CA MET A 27 -9.73 6.84 8.67
C MET A 27 -8.25 7.26 8.66
N LEU A 28 -7.81 7.99 7.64
CA LEU A 28 -6.45 8.52 7.53
C LEU A 28 -6.10 9.44 8.72
N SER A 29 -6.99 10.37 9.06
CA SER A 29 -6.80 11.33 10.16
C SER A 29 -6.81 10.67 11.55
N GLN A 30 -7.67 9.68 11.78
CA GLN A 30 -7.76 9.00 13.08
C GLN A 30 -6.51 8.14 13.35
N GLN A 31 -5.91 7.55 12.31
CA GLN A 31 -4.67 6.80 12.43
C GLN A 31 -3.48 7.71 12.74
N GLN A 32 -3.38 8.86 12.06
CA GLN A 32 -2.38 9.88 12.34
C GLN A 32 -2.50 10.42 13.78
N SER A 33 -3.71 10.71 14.26
CA SER A 33 -3.97 11.18 15.63
C SER A 33 -3.62 10.15 16.72
N LYS A 34 -3.81 8.84 16.47
CA LYS A 34 -3.41 7.79 17.42
C LYS A 34 -1.88 7.73 17.58
N ASN A 35 -1.14 7.95 16.50
CA ASN A 35 0.33 7.93 16.52
C ASN A 35 0.88 9.15 17.22
N GLU A 36 0.33 10.33 16.95
CA GLU A 36 0.66 11.56 17.68
C GLU A 36 0.45 11.37 19.19
N LYS A 37 -0.67 10.77 19.60
CA LYS A 37 -0.91 10.44 21.01
C LYS A 37 0.06 9.42 21.60
N LYS A 38 0.46 8.39 20.84
CA LYS A 38 1.47 7.43 21.28
C LYS A 38 2.85 8.09 21.41
N ALA A 39 3.23 8.94 20.47
CA ALA A 39 4.46 9.72 20.52
C ALA A 39 4.47 10.68 21.72
N GLU A 40 3.37 11.42 21.94
CA GLU A 40 3.18 12.27 23.12
C GLU A 40 3.30 11.48 24.43
N GLN A 41 2.73 10.27 24.51
CA GLN A 41 2.85 9.41 25.68
C GLN A 41 4.28 8.94 25.94
N LEU A 42 5.06 8.67 24.89
CA LEU A 42 6.48 8.30 24.98
C LEU A 42 7.36 9.50 25.39
N MET A 43 7.00 10.71 24.95
CA MET A 43 7.71 11.95 25.27
C MET A 43 7.43 12.46 26.71
N ASN A 44 6.21 12.25 27.24
CA ASN A 44 5.77 12.84 28.51
C ASN A 44 6.24 12.12 29.79
N GLN A 45 7.18 11.17 29.75
CA GLN A 45 7.53 10.37 30.95
C GLN A 45 8.52 11.03 31.93
N ASN A 46 9.11 12.19 31.66
CA ASN A 46 9.93 12.92 32.66
C ASN A 46 9.97 14.42 32.34
N ILE A 47 9.23 15.26 33.07
CA ILE A 47 9.37 16.72 32.93
C ILE A 47 9.44 17.40 34.31
N LYS A 48 10.53 18.16 34.51
CA LYS A 48 10.55 19.33 35.40
C LYS A 48 10.29 20.55 34.52
N ASP A 49 9.20 21.24 34.83
CA ASP A 49 8.75 22.48 34.22
C ASP A 49 9.72 23.60 34.64
N ASP A 50 10.59 24.06 33.73
CA ASP A 50 11.26 25.36 33.84
C ASP A 50 11.18 26.03 32.47
N ARG A 51 10.48 27.17 32.39
CA ARG A 51 10.12 27.87 31.16
C ARG A 51 10.99 29.10 30.92
N GLU A 52 11.49 29.25 29.69
CA GLU A 52 11.72 30.54 29.03
C GLU A 52 11.01 30.55 27.67
N GLU A 53 10.52 31.72 27.26
CA GLU A 53 9.70 31.96 26.07
C GLU A 53 10.38 31.53 24.76
N ASN A 54 9.76 30.57 24.05
CA ASN A 54 10.08 30.03 22.70
C ASN A 54 11.16 30.80 21.91
N PRO A 55 12.46 30.59 22.16
CA PRO A 55 13.50 31.11 21.30
C PRO A 55 13.46 30.38 19.96
N VAL A 56 14.03 30.98 18.92
CA VAL A 56 14.38 30.21 17.72
C VAL A 56 15.48 29.24 18.14
N MET A 57 15.12 28.00 18.47
CA MET A 57 16.10 26.96 18.78
C MET A 57 16.95 26.69 17.54
N GLY A 58 18.26 26.94 17.67
CA GLY A 58 19.19 26.59 16.60
C GLY A 58 19.27 25.07 16.46
N MET A 59 19.33 24.57 15.22
CA MET A 59 19.49 23.12 14.97
C MET A 59 20.65 22.51 15.77
N LYS A 60 21.75 23.27 15.96
CA LYS A 60 22.88 22.83 16.78
C LYS A 60 22.53 22.64 18.26
N GLU A 61 21.71 23.51 18.83
CA GLU A 61 21.27 23.46 20.23
C GLU A 61 20.30 22.30 20.47
N ILE A 62 19.41 22.04 19.50
CA ILE A 62 18.49 20.90 19.51
C ILE A 62 19.27 19.59 19.52
N LEU A 63 20.30 19.52 18.68
CA LEU A 63 21.10 18.32 18.48
C LEU A 63 22.26 18.17 19.47
N ASP A 64 22.42 19.11 20.41
CA ASP A 64 23.39 19.00 21.49
C ASP A 64 22.80 18.18 22.63
N GLN A 65 23.53 17.12 23.01
CA GLN A 65 23.15 16.15 24.04
C GLN A 65 21.84 15.44 23.69
N VAL A 66 21.73 14.88 22.48
CA VAL A 66 20.62 13.97 22.13
C VAL A 66 20.95 12.58 22.66
N ASP A 67 20.14 12.08 23.59
CA ASP A 67 20.37 10.79 24.23
C ASP A 67 19.46 9.69 23.68
N GLU A 68 18.21 10.02 23.34
CA GLU A 68 17.21 9.04 22.92
C GLU A 68 16.33 9.63 21.82
N ALA A 69 16.18 8.87 20.72
CA ALA A 69 15.37 9.29 19.58
C ALA A 69 14.63 8.13 18.91
N TYR A 70 13.51 8.46 18.26
CA TYR A 70 12.69 7.50 17.52
C TYR A 70 12.39 7.97 16.10
N LEU A 71 12.22 7.02 15.17
CA LEU A 71 11.81 7.28 13.79
C LEU A 71 10.35 6.88 13.57
N GLU A 72 9.63 7.76 12.88
CA GLU A 72 8.27 7.54 12.37
C GLU A 72 8.30 7.64 10.85
N SER A 73 7.54 6.79 10.16
CA SER A 73 7.30 6.89 8.71
C SER A 73 5.89 7.41 8.46
N TYR A 74 5.77 8.32 7.49
CA TYR A 74 4.49 8.83 6.99
C TYR A 74 4.02 8.12 5.72
N LEU A 75 4.87 7.26 5.15
CA LEU A 75 4.60 6.55 3.90
C LEU A 75 4.15 5.10 4.11
N GLY A 76 4.20 4.58 5.34
CA GLY A 76 4.04 3.13 5.59
C GLY A 76 3.43 2.82 6.96
N ALA A 77 3.80 1.68 7.54
CA ALA A 77 3.23 1.27 8.82
C ALA A 77 3.54 2.32 9.90
N SER A 78 2.52 2.63 10.69
CA SER A 78 2.54 3.63 11.75
C SER A 78 3.44 3.30 12.95
N ASN A 79 4.37 2.33 12.84
CA ASN A 79 5.24 2.02 13.97
C ASN A 79 6.38 3.02 14.08
N ILE A 80 6.59 3.43 15.32
CA ILE A 80 7.70 4.23 15.78
C ILE A 80 8.83 3.27 16.16
N VAL A 81 10.03 3.54 15.67
CA VAL A 81 11.20 2.67 15.86
C VAL A 81 12.28 3.41 16.63
N GLU A 82 12.83 2.79 17.67
CA GLU A 82 13.95 3.35 18.43
C GLU A 82 15.25 3.34 17.62
N ILE A 83 15.95 4.48 17.62
CA ILE A 83 17.24 4.66 16.95
C ILE A 83 18.34 4.27 17.94
N ASN A 84 19.24 3.37 17.55
CA ASN A 84 20.40 3.04 18.37
C ASN A 84 21.46 4.16 18.34
N ASP A 85 22.36 4.19 19.33
CA ASP A 85 23.37 5.24 19.49
C ASP A 85 24.25 5.49 18.24
N LYS A 86 24.59 4.42 17.51
CA LYS A 86 25.43 4.52 16.31
C LYS A 86 24.67 5.25 15.20
N ASP A 87 23.45 4.82 14.91
CA ASP A 87 22.61 5.39 13.86
C ASP A 87 22.18 6.82 14.23
N LEU A 88 21.92 7.06 15.52
CA LEU A 88 21.64 8.38 16.07
C LEU A 88 22.81 9.34 15.85
N GLY A 89 24.05 8.88 16.11
CA GLY A 89 25.25 9.66 15.84
C GLY A 89 25.41 10.07 14.37
N ILE A 90 25.02 9.18 13.43
CA ILE A 90 25.04 9.46 11.99
C ILE A 90 24.01 10.54 11.65
N ILE A 91 22.75 10.37 12.07
CA ILE A 91 21.66 11.32 11.81
C ILE A 91 22.00 12.69 12.39
N VAL A 92 22.45 12.75 13.65
CA VAL A 92 22.83 13.99 14.33
C VAL A 92 23.98 14.68 13.62
N ALA A 93 25.01 13.95 13.20
CA ALA A 93 26.15 14.52 12.49
C ALA A 93 25.73 15.12 11.14
N GLN A 94 24.87 14.43 10.39
CA GLN A 94 24.35 14.93 9.11
C GLN A 94 23.49 16.18 9.32
N LEU A 95 22.52 16.15 10.25
CA LEU A 95 21.69 17.32 10.56
C LEU A 95 22.51 18.52 11.02
N LYS A 96 23.58 18.33 11.81
CA LYS A 96 24.50 19.40 12.23
C LYS A 96 25.32 19.99 11.07
N SER A 97 25.50 19.23 9.99
CA SER A 97 26.27 19.64 8.81
C SER A 97 25.45 20.42 7.79
N LEU A 98 24.12 20.39 7.89
CA LEU A 98 23.23 21.10 6.98
C LEU A 98 23.37 22.62 7.13
N ASP A 99 23.49 23.30 5.99
CA ASP A 99 23.37 24.76 5.94
C ASP A 99 21.89 25.13 5.78
N LEU A 100 21.27 25.55 6.88
CA LEU A 100 19.82 25.76 6.98
C LEU A 100 19.49 27.24 7.06
N LYS A 101 18.58 27.70 6.19
CA LYS A 101 18.03 29.05 6.20
C LYS A 101 16.62 29.04 6.77
N LEU A 102 16.41 29.74 7.89
CA LEU A 102 15.08 29.90 8.46
C LEU A 102 14.17 30.65 7.47
N LEU A 103 13.04 30.02 7.13
CA LEU A 103 12.00 30.59 6.28
C LEU A 103 10.87 31.20 7.09
N MET A 104 10.39 30.47 8.09
CA MET A 104 9.20 30.84 8.85
C MET A 104 9.24 30.25 10.26
N LYS A 105 8.67 31.00 11.21
CA LYS A 105 8.28 30.53 12.53
C LYS A 105 6.78 30.78 12.70
N SER A 106 6.06 29.80 13.22
CA SER A 106 4.66 29.98 13.59
C SER A 106 4.39 29.44 14.99
N ASP A 107 3.61 30.22 15.76
CA ASP A 107 3.09 29.83 17.08
C ASP A 107 1.67 29.23 16.99
N LYS A 108 1.14 29.08 15.76
CA LYS A 108 -0.13 28.41 15.44
C LYS A 108 0.05 27.55 14.19
N LEU A 109 -0.50 26.34 14.15
CA LEU A 109 -0.65 25.57 12.90
C LEU A 109 -1.35 26.46 11.86
N VAL A 110 -0.59 27.00 10.89
CA VAL A 110 -1.15 27.84 9.82
C VAL A 110 -1.85 26.93 8.82
N GLU A 111 -2.99 27.36 8.29
CA GLU A 111 -3.78 26.59 7.31
C GLU A 111 -3.07 26.41 5.94
N ASP A 112 -1.91 27.04 5.72
CA ASP A 112 -1.12 27.00 4.47
C ASP A 112 0.10 26.03 4.51
N ILE A 113 0.07 24.98 5.36
CA ILE A 113 1.20 24.04 5.54
C ILE A 113 1.20 22.88 4.53
N GLU A 114 0.15 22.68 3.73
CA GLU A 114 0.06 21.56 2.78
C GLU A 114 1.26 21.45 1.81
N GLY A 115 1.82 22.60 1.38
CA GLY A 115 2.99 22.64 0.51
C GLY A 115 4.31 22.25 1.16
N TYR A 116 4.37 22.25 2.50
CA TYR A 116 5.58 21.93 3.28
C TYR A 116 5.51 20.53 3.93
N ASN A 117 4.32 19.98 4.13
CA ASN A 117 4.12 18.79 4.98
C ASN A 117 4.28 17.43 4.29
N LYS A 118 4.71 17.38 3.02
CA LYS A 118 5.04 16.12 2.35
C LYS A 118 6.40 15.60 2.83
N CYS A 119 6.47 15.19 4.09
CA CYS A 119 7.65 14.57 4.68
C CYS A 119 7.47 13.05 4.68
N SER A 120 8.55 12.32 4.41
CA SER A 120 8.51 10.85 4.42
C SER A 120 8.76 10.28 5.82
N TYR A 121 9.56 10.98 6.63
CA TYR A 121 9.96 10.53 7.96
C TYR A 121 9.97 11.66 9.00
N GLY A 122 9.78 11.29 10.26
CA GLY A 122 9.93 12.16 11.42
C GLY A 122 10.88 11.57 12.46
N ILE A 123 11.81 12.38 12.96
CA ILE A 123 12.74 12.05 14.04
C ILE A 123 12.24 12.70 15.32
N HIS A 124 11.85 11.88 16.29
CA HIS A 124 11.40 12.28 17.61
C HIS A 124 12.58 12.31 18.58
N ILE A 125 12.99 13.48 19.04
CA ILE A 125 14.04 13.66 20.04
C ILE A 125 13.39 13.76 21.42
N LYS A 126 13.48 12.67 22.20
CA LYS A 126 12.71 12.51 23.43
C LYS A 126 13.11 13.50 24.51
N ASN A 127 14.41 13.62 24.79
CA ASN A 127 14.90 14.48 25.88
C ASN A 127 14.74 15.99 25.60
N LYS A 128 14.49 16.37 24.34
CA LYS A 128 14.21 17.75 23.94
C LYS A 128 12.73 18.01 23.66
N ASN A 129 11.88 16.98 23.62
CA ASN A 129 10.48 17.10 23.23
C ASN A 129 10.29 17.78 21.86
N ILE A 130 11.13 17.40 20.90
CA ILE A 130 11.15 18.00 19.56
C ILE A 130 10.96 16.90 18.51
N LYS A 131 10.24 17.24 17.46
CA LYS A 131 10.09 16.42 16.27
C LYS A 131 10.71 17.13 15.07
N ILE A 132 11.68 16.48 14.42
CA ILE A 132 12.32 16.96 13.20
C ILE A 132 11.76 16.18 12.02
N LYS A 133 11.11 16.84 11.07
CA LYS A 133 10.67 16.26 9.81
C LYS A 133 11.55 16.76 8.68
N VAL A 134 11.84 15.90 7.72
CA VAL A 134 12.68 16.24 6.57
C VAL A 134 11.92 15.87 5.29
N ASN A 135 11.97 16.76 4.29
CA ASN A 135 11.55 16.49 2.92
C ASN A 135 12.64 16.95 1.93
N GLU A 136 12.37 16.90 0.62
CA GLU A 136 13.35 17.21 -0.43
C GLU A 136 13.95 18.62 -0.35
N LYS A 137 13.27 19.56 0.32
CA LYS A 137 13.65 20.98 0.31
C LYS A 137 13.71 21.61 1.70
N TYR A 138 13.00 21.05 2.65
CA TYR A 138 12.75 21.66 3.94
C TYR A 138 13.07 20.71 5.11
N VAL A 139 13.52 21.33 6.19
CA VAL A 139 13.54 20.74 7.54
C VAL A 139 12.52 21.46 8.39
N ILE A 140 11.63 20.70 9.02
CA ILE A 140 10.55 21.21 9.86
C ILE A 140 10.83 20.77 11.28
N ILE A 141 10.82 21.72 12.21
CA ILE A 141 11.02 21.46 13.64
C ILE A 141 9.73 21.80 14.35
N GLU A 142 9.12 20.80 14.97
CA GLU A 142 7.91 20.92 15.78
C GLU A 142 8.27 20.69 17.24
N ASP A 143 7.89 21.64 18.09
CA ASP A 143 7.87 21.49 19.54
C ASP A 143 6.48 20.95 19.95
N ILE A 144 6.43 20.04 20.93
CA ILE A 144 5.18 19.56 21.54
C ILE A 144 4.34 20.73 22.09
N GLN A 145 4.95 21.87 22.42
CA GLN A 145 4.26 23.09 22.86
C GLN A 145 3.59 23.87 21.70
N GLY A 146 3.66 23.37 20.47
CA GLY A 146 2.93 23.91 19.30
C GLY A 146 3.73 24.90 18.44
N GLY A 147 4.99 25.16 18.79
CA GLY A 147 5.89 25.97 17.96
C GLY A 147 6.37 25.19 16.74
N THR A 148 6.25 25.76 15.55
CA THR A 148 6.78 25.16 14.31
C THR A 148 7.76 26.10 13.62
N GLN A 149 8.90 25.56 13.21
CA GLN A 149 9.93 26.27 12.46
C GLN A 149 10.22 25.56 11.14
N PHE A 150 10.31 26.34 10.06
CA PHE A 150 10.60 25.83 8.72
C PHE A 150 11.95 26.36 8.26
N PHE A 151 12.82 25.45 7.85
CA PHE A 151 14.14 25.75 7.32
C PHE A 151 14.25 25.25 5.89
N GLU A 152 14.79 26.06 5.00
CA GLU A 152 15.22 25.66 3.66
C GLU A 152 16.66 25.16 3.73
N GLY A 153 16.94 24.01 3.10
CA GLY A 153 18.28 23.47 2.99
C GLY A 153 18.67 23.17 1.54
N ASP A 154 19.90 22.71 1.35
CA ASP A 154 20.35 22.21 0.05
C ASP A 154 19.68 20.88 -0.27
N THR A 155 19.01 20.80 -1.43
CA THR A 155 18.23 19.63 -1.85
C THR A 155 19.05 18.35 -1.92
N ASP A 156 20.31 18.42 -2.40
CA ASP A 156 21.16 17.23 -2.50
C ASP A 156 21.55 16.70 -1.12
N GLN A 157 21.84 17.59 -0.16
CA GLN A 157 22.13 17.20 1.22
C GLN A 157 20.91 16.62 1.92
N LEU A 158 19.72 17.22 1.74
CA LEU A 158 18.48 16.74 2.33
C LEU A 158 18.05 15.39 1.76
N ASN A 159 18.22 15.18 0.45
CA ASN A 159 17.95 13.89 -0.17
C ASN A 159 18.86 12.77 0.35
N ARG A 160 20.15 13.06 0.56
CA ARG A 160 21.07 12.09 1.19
C ARG A 160 20.65 11.75 2.62
N LEU A 161 20.24 12.75 3.39
CA LEU A 161 19.74 12.54 4.75
C LEU A 161 18.45 11.68 4.74
N ASN A 162 17.53 11.95 3.82
CA ASN A 162 16.30 11.16 3.69
C ASN A 162 16.59 9.69 3.34
N GLU A 163 17.53 9.42 2.42
CA GLU A 163 17.93 8.05 2.10
C GLU A 163 18.64 7.35 3.28
N GLU A 164 19.43 8.07 4.08
CA GLU A 164 20.05 7.52 5.28
C GLU A 164 19.00 7.19 6.35
N ILE A 165 18.06 8.10 6.63
CA ILE A 165 16.95 7.89 7.57
C ILE A 165 16.12 6.68 7.14
N LYS A 166 15.80 6.59 5.84
CA LYS A 166 15.10 5.45 5.23
C LYS A 166 15.86 4.15 5.44
N ALA A 167 17.18 4.12 5.17
CA ALA A 167 17.99 2.92 5.37
C ALA A 167 17.99 2.46 6.85
N ILE A 168 18.13 3.40 7.79
CA ILE A 168 18.08 3.11 9.23
C ILE A 168 16.70 2.57 9.62
N TYR A 169 15.62 3.24 9.20
CA TYR A 169 14.25 2.81 9.46
C TYR A 169 13.99 1.39 8.92
N MET A 170 14.35 1.13 7.67
CA MET A 170 14.11 -0.16 7.02
C MET A 170 14.96 -1.30 7.61
N SER A 171 16.18 -1.01 8.08
CA SER A 171 17.02 -2.02 8.75
C SER A 171 16.36 -2.63 10.00
N LYS A 172 15.57 -1.81 10.72
CA LYS A 172 14.83 -2.22 11.92
C LYS A 172 13.53 -2.96 11.59
N TYR A 173 13.04 -2.79 10.37
CA TYR A 173 11.88 -3.48 9.80
C TYR A 173 12.25 -4.73 9.00
N SER A 174 13.47 -5.26 9.16
CA SER A 174 13.84 -6.52 8.54
C SER A 174 12.89 -7.64 8.98
N ALA A 175 12.53 -8.54 8.06
CA ALA A 175 11.62 -9.64 8.34
C ALA A 175 12.10 -10.56 9.47
N LEU A 176 13.42 -10.77 9.60
CA LEU A 176 13.98 -11.56 10.70
C LEU A 176 13.76 -10.92 12.08
N GLU A 177 13.77 -9.58 12.14
CA GLU A 177 13.50 -8.85 13.38
C GLU A 177 12.00 -8.71 13.65
N LEU A 178 11.21 -8.56 12.58
CA LEU A 178 9.76 -8.39 12.66
C LEU A 178 9.03 -9.70 12.99
N PHE A 179 9.47 -10.81 12.42
CA PHE A 179 8.84 -12.13 12.56
C PHE A 179 9.64 -13.04 13.51
N LYS A 180 9.97 -12.54 14.69
CA LYS A 180 10.60 -13.38 15.73
C LYS A 180 9.64 -14.45 16.23
N ASP A 181 10.21 -15.58 16.66
CA ASP A 181 9.49 -16.70 17.27
C ASP A 181 8.28 -17.20 16.44
N VAL A 182 8.51 -17.46 15.15
CA VAL A 182 7.50 -18.03 14.26
C VAL A 182 7.08 -19.41 14.74
N LYS A 183 5.78 -19.60 14.97
CA LYS A 183 5.18 -20.91 15.28
C LYS A 183 4.84 -21.68 14.02
N SER A 184 4.25 -20.98 13.05
CA SER A 184 3.81 -21.57 11.80
C SER A 184 3.89 -20.55 10.67
N LEU A 185 4.17 -21.03 9.47
CA LEU A 185 4.21 -20.23 8.26
C LEU A 185 3.57 -21.04 7.13
N TRP A 186 2.67 -20.43 6.38
CA TRP A 186 2.14 -21.02 5.17
C TRP A 186 2.01 -20.01 4.04
N ILE A 187 2.13 -20.51 2.82
CA ILE A 187 1.91 -19.75 1.60
C ILE A 187 0.57 -20.19 1.02
N GLU A 188 -0.22 -19.24 0.56
CA GLU A 188 -1.49 -19.46 -0.12
C GLU A 188 -1.45 -18.79 -1.48
N ALA A 189 -1.76 -19.55 -2.54
CA ALA A 189 -2.05 -19.02 -3.85
C ALA A 189 -3.58 -18.93 -3.99
N LYS A 190 -4.12 -17.72 -3.79
CA LYS A 190 -5.56 -17.48 -3.64
C LYS A 190 -6.34 -17.80 -4.91
N ASP A 191 -5.79 -17.40 -6.07
CA ASP A 191 -6.39 -17.71 -7.39
C ASP A 191 -6.59 -19.21 -7.60
N GLU A 192 -5.77 -20.04 -6.95
CA GLU A 192 -5.77 -21.50 -7.12
C GLU A 192 -6.31 -22.26 -5.90
N GLN A 193 -6.64 -21.55 -4.83
CA GLN A 193 -7.02 -22.13 -3.53
C GLN A 193 -6.00 -23.18 -3.04
N GLN A 194 -4.72 -22.96 -3.35
CA GLN A 194 -3.64 -23.88 -3.02
C GLN A 194 -2.85 -23.34 -1.83
N LYS A 195 -2.55 -24.22 -0.87
CA LYS A 195 -1.82 -23.87 0.35
C LYS A 195 -0.63 -24.80 0.58
N TRP A 196 0.51 -24.21 0.96
CA TRP A 196 1.71 -24.93 1.36
C TRP A 196 2.10 -24.52 2.77
N VAL A 197 2.18 -25.49 3.68
CA VAL A 197 2.76 -25.27 5.00
C VAL A 197 4.27 -25.37 4.88
N VAL A 198 4.99 -24.37 5.37
CA VAL A 198 6.45 -24.30 5.29
C VAL A 198 7.04 -25.02 6.50
N GLU A 199 7.91 -25.99 6.24
CA GLU A 199 8.62 -26.73 7.28
C GLU A 199 9.65 -25.84 8.00
N GLU A 200 9.98 -26.19 9.25
CA GLU A 200 10.85 -25.40 10.14
C GLU A 200 12.17 -24.96 9.48
N LEU A 201 12.87 -25.85 8.78
CA LEU A 201 14.11 -25.54 8.06
C LEU A 201 13.91 -24.55 6.89
N GLY A 202 12.70 -24.52 6.31
CA GLY A 202 12.33 -23.63 5.22
C GLY A 202 11.87 -22.24 5.69
N ILE A 203 11.41 -22.10 6.94
CA ILE A 203 10.93 -20.84 7.50
C ILE A 203 12.04 -19.80 7.46
N GLU A 204 13.20 -20.08 8.05
CA GLU A 204 14.31 -19.11 8.11
C GLU A 204 14.76 -18.69 6.70
N LYS A 205 14.81 -19.65 5.77
CA LYS A 205 15.19 -19.37 4.38
C LYS A 205 14.18 -18.44 3.70
N LEU A 206 12.88 -18.66 3.89
CA LEU A 206 11.85 -17.79 3.33
C LEU A 206 11.89 -16.41 3.97
N LEU A 207 11.96 -16.30 5.31
CA LEU A 207 12.01 -15.02 5.99
C LEU A 207 13.21 -14.16 5.55
N ARG A 208 14.36 -14.79 5.26
CA ARG A 208 15.54 -14.11 4.70
C ARG A 208 15.32 -13.53 3.29
N ASN A 209 14.35 -14.05 2.54
CA ASN A 209 13.98 -13.49 1.23
C ASN A 209 12.95 -12.36 1.34
N ILE A 210 12.30 -12.18 2.50
CA ILE A 210 11.42 -11.04 2.73
C ILE A 210 12.28 -9.83 3.12
N GLU A 211 12.85 -9.18 2.11
CA GLU A 211 13.64 -7.96 2.27
C GLU A 211 12.79 -6.75 1.88
N LEU A 212 12.32 -6.00 2.88
CA LEU A 212 11.58 -4.75 2.67
C LEU A 212 12.59 -3.62 2.43
N ILE A 213 12.51 -2.97 1.26
CA ILE A 213 13.48 -1.97 0.79
C ILE A 213 13.05 -0.55 1.15
N ALA A 214 11.76 -0.24 0.99
CA ALA A 214 11.22 1.10 1.23
C ALA A 214 9.70 1.06 1.42
N PRO A 215 9.10 1.94 2.24
CA PRO A 215 7.65 2.12 2.25
C PRO A 215 7.16 2.75 0.93
N VAL A 216 5.90 2.51 0.57
CA VAL A 216 5.24 3.05 -0.63
C VAL A 216 3.98 3.81 -0.24
N ASP A 217 3.79 5.01 -0.80
CA ASP A 217 2.58 5.81 -0.57
C ASP A 217 1.36 5.04 -1.07
N GLU A 218 0.31 4.97 -0.24
CA GLU A 218 -0.95 4.31 -0.59
C GLU A 218 -1.57 4.85 -1.88
N LYS A 219 -1.35 6.15 -2.19
CA LYS A 219 -1.83 6.77 -3.44
C LYS A 219 -1.17 6.17 -4.68
N ASP A 220 0.08 5.75 -4.58
CA ASP A 220 0.82 5.12 -5.67
C ASP A 220 0.36 3.67 -5.91
N MET A 221 -0.45 3.12 -4.99
CA MET A 221 -0.99 1.77 -5.07
C MET A 221 -2.44 1.73 -5.55
N ILE A 222 -3.08 2.90 -5.77
CA ILE A 222 -4.43 2.97 -6.35
C ILE A 222 -4.37 2.43 -7.79
N GLY A 223 -5.18 1.42 -8.09
CA GLY A 223 -5.21 0.78 -9.41
C GLY A 223 -4.12 -0.28 -9.64
N VAL A 224 -3.20 -0.49 -8.71
CA VAL A 224 -2.19 -1.55 -8.83
C VAL A 224 -2.79 -2.88 -8.38
N VAL A 225 -2.87 -3.86 -9.29
CA VAL A 225 -3.40 -5.20 -9.01
C VAL A 225 -2.32 -6.20 -8.67
N SER A 226 -2.72 -7.23 -7.93
CA SER A 226 -1.87 -8.36 -7.61
C SER A 226 -1.58 -9.17 -8.87
N GLN A 227 -0.32 -9.35 -9.23
CA GLN A 227 0.07 -10.21 -10.35
C GLN A 227 -0.39 -11.65 -10.10
N TYR A 228 -0.67 -12.38 -11.18
CA TYR A 228 -0.94 -13.81 -11.08
C TYR A 228 0.38 -14.60 -10.93
N PRO A 229 0.43 -15.62 -10.06
CA PRO A 229 -0.59 -16.00 -9.07
C PRO A 229 -0.67 -15.03 -7.88
N ASP A 230 -1.89 -14.77 -7.39
CA ASP A 230 -2.11 -14.01 -6.15
C ASP A 230 -1.61 -14.81 -4.93
N TYR A 231 -0.46 -14.40 -4.39
CA TYR A 231 0.20 -15.07 -3.26
C TYR A 231 0.10 -14.30 -1.94
N ASP A 232 -0.29 -15.01 -0.88
CA ASP A 232 -0.19 -14.59 0.51
C ASP A 232 0.82 -15.45 1.28
N ILE A 233 1.75 -14.82 1.98
CA ILE A 233 2.59 -15.46 3.01
C ILE A 233 2.00 -15.12 4.37
N ASN A 234 1.45 -16.13 5.05
CA ASN A 234 0.88 -15.99 6.37
C ASN A 234 1.88 -16.47 7.42
N ILE A 235 2.15 -15.64 8.42
CA ILE A 235 3.17 -15.88 9.45
C ILE A 235 2.50 -15.73 10.82
N GLU A 236 2.44 -16.81 11.59
CA GLU A 236 1.94 -16.84 12.96
C GLU A 236 3.12 -16.81 13.94
N THR A 237 3.17 -15.79 14.80
CA THR A 237 4.16 -15.70 15.88
C THR A 237 3.53 -15.92 17.26
N ASN A 238 4.32 -15.83 18.31
CA ASN A 238 3.80 -15.81 19.69
C ASN A 238 2.88 -14.61 19.96
N GLU A 239 3.12 -13.49 19.29
CA GLU A 239 2.49 -12.20 19.61
C GLU A 239 1.34 -11.85 18.65
N LYS A 240 1.47 -12.19 17.36
CA LYS A 240 0.55 -11.74 16.31
C LYS A 240 0.61 -12.60 15.06
N ASN A 241 -0.41 -12.42 14.23
CA ASN A 241 -0.46 -12.96 12.87
C ASN A 241 -0.17 -11.84 11.87
N TYR A 242 0.67 -12.17 10.91
CA TYR A 242 1.03 -11.31 9.80
C TYR A 242 0.61 -11.94 8.48
N LYS A 243 0.22 -11.10 7.53
CA LYS A 243 0.02 -11.49 6.14
C LYS A 243 0.87 -10.58 5.26
N VAL A 244 1.84 -11.18 4.57
CA VAL A 244 2.62 -10.53 3.52
C VAL A 244 1.99 -10.93 2.19
N HIS A 245 1.24 -10.02 1.60
CA HIS A 245 0.59 -10.22 0.31
C HIS A 245 1.50 -9.71 -0.81
N LEU A 246 1.80 -10.57 -1.78
CA LEU A 246 2.69 -10.24 -2.89
C LEU A 246 1.88 -9.58 -4.00
N MET A 247 1.93 -8.25 -4.06
CA MET A 247 1.23 -7.49 -5.10
C MET A 247 1.90 -7.71 -6.47
N ASN A 248 3.22 -7.66 -6.55
CA ASN A 248 3.96 -7.94 -7.78
C ASN A 248 5.42 -8.26 -7.46
N GLU A 249 6.26 -8.41 -8.48
CA GLU A 249 7.69 -8.68 -8.30
C GLU A 249 8.42 -7.66 -7.40
N GLU A 250 7.94 -6.42 -7.29
CA GLU A 250 8.65 -5.34 -6.60
C GLU A 250 7.91 -4.80 -5.38
N THR A 251 6.67 -5.20 -5.14
CA THR A 251 5.83 -4.62 -4.08
C THR A 251 5.07 -5.69 -3.30
N VAL A 252 5.08 -5.54 -1.99
CA VAL A 252 4.26 -6.33 -1.05
C VAL A 252 3.39 -5.40 -0.21
N SER A 253 2.25 -5.91 0.24
CA SER A 253 1.55 -5.32 1.38
C SER A 253 1.75 -6.19 2.62
N LEU A 254 1.97 -5.53 3.75
CA LEU A 254 2.13 -6.15 5.05
C LEU A 254 0.93 -5.76 5.90
N ASP A 255 0.12 -6.76 6.21
CA ASP A 255 -1.11 -6.63 6.99
C ASP A 255 -0.89 -7.23 8.39
N THR A 256 -1.34 -6.49 9.40
CA THR A 256 -1.39 -6.86 10.81
C THR A 256 -2.74 -6.49 11.38
N ALA A 257 -3.12 -7.07 12.52
CA ALA A 257 -4.41 -6.79 13.17
C ALA A 257 -4.71 -5.28 13.39
N ASP A 258 -3.69 -4.43 13.46
CA ASP A 258 -3.82 -3.01 13.78
C ASP A 258 -3.35 -2.04 12.66
N SER A 259 -2.76 -2.55 11.57
CA SER A 259 -2.25 -1.70 10.48
C SER A 259 -2.00 -2.45 9.17
N TYR A 260 -2.20 -1.75 8.06
CA TYR A 260 -1.91 -2.18 6.69
C TYR A 260 -0.95 -1.18 6.03
N ALA A 261 0.09 -1.66 5.35
CA ALA A 261 1.08 -0.80 4.69
C ALA A 261 1.74 -1.48 3.48
N TYR A 262 2.21 -0.68 2.53
CA TYR A 262 2.88 -1.13 1.32
C TYR A 262 4.39 -0.90 1.38
N TYR A 263 5.15 -1.84 0.82
CA TYR A 263 6.60 -1.79 0.77
C TYR A 263 7.13 -2.29 -0.56
N ARG A 264 8.19 -1.64 -1.05
CA ARG A 264 9.05 -2.22 -2.08
C ARG A 264 9.81 -3.41 -1.49
N CYS A 265 9.97 -4.47 -2.26
CA CYS A 265 10.71 -5.67 -1.88
C CYS A 265 11.71 -6.10 -2.96
N ASP A 266 12.70 -6.91 -2.58
CA ASP A 266 13.62 -7.53 -3.54
C ASP A 266 12.87 -8.56 -4.42
N PRO A 267 12.95 -8.48 -5.76
CA PRO A 267 12.34 -9.45 -6.69
C PRO A 267 12.73 -10.92 -6.45
N LYS A 268 13.82 -11.18 -5.72
CA LYS A 268 14.18 -12.52 -5.26
C LYS A 268 13.08 -13.20 -4.45
N LEU A 269 12.26 -12.45 -3.70
CA LEU A 269 11.13 -13.04 -2.97
C LEU A 269 10.14 -13.68 -3.93
N TRP A 270 9.69 -12.91 -4.93
CA TRP A 270 8.75 -13.38 -5.94
C TRP A 270 9.29 -14.61 -6.67
N LYS A 271 10.54 -14.52 -7.13
CA LYS A 271 11.23 -15.64 -7.79
C LYS A 271 11.33 -16.87 -6.88
N TYR A 272 11.70 -16.69 -5.61
CA TYR A 272 11.79 -17.79 -4.65
C TYR A 272 10.45 -18.49 -4.46
N ILE A 273 9.37 -17.73 -4.31
CA ILE A 273 8.02 -18.27 -4.16
C ILE A 273 7.61 -19.03 -5.42
N HIS A 274 7.77 -18.42 -6.59
CA HIS A 274 7.37 -19.01 -7.87
C HIS A 274 8.16 -20.30 -8.20
N ASP A 275 9.47 -20.33 -7.90
CA ASP A 275 10.32 -21.50 -8.14
C ASP A 275 10.08 -22.63 -7.13
N THR A 276 9.82 -22.29 -5.86
CA THR A 276 9.69 -23.27 -4.76
C THR A 276 8.26 -23.79 -4.61
N TYR A 277 7.27 -22.95 -4.88
CA TYR A 277 5.84 -23.22 -4.74
C TYR A 277 5.09 -22.98 -6.07
N PRO A 278 5.50 -23.68 -7.15
CA PRO A 278 4.94 -23.43 -8.46
C PRO A 278 3.47 -23.84 -8.52
N ILE A 279 2.66 -22.97 -9.09
CA ILE A 279 1.31 -23.31 -9.51
C ILE A 279 1.36 -24.12 -10.80
N LYS A 280 0.77 -25.31 -10.75
CA LYS A 280 0.43 -26.06 -11.95
C LYS A 280 -1.03 -25.84 -12.22
N LEU A 281 -1.33 -25.02 -13.23
CA LEU A 281 -2.68 -24.94 -13.77
C LEU A 281 -3.14 -26.36 -14.13
N LYS A 282 -4.14 -26.83 -13.39
CA LYS A 282 -4.84 -28.06 -13.69
C LYS A 282 -5.90 -27.70 -14.73
N ASP A 283 -5.65 -28.04 -15.99
CA ASP A 283 -6.56 -27.80 -17.11
C ASP A 283 -7.97 -28.42 -16.90
N ASP A 284 -8.08 -29.33 -15.95
CA ASP A 284 -9.22 -30.18 -15.65
C ASP A 284 -10.26 -29.59 -14.66
N ALA A 285 -9.98 -28.46 -13.99
CA ALA A 285 -10.88 -27.91 -12.95
C ALA A 285 -11.79 -26.74 -13.41
N ASP A 286 -11.27 -25.80 -14.21
CA ASP A 286 -12.03 -24.69 -14.80
C ASP A 286 -11.31 -24.20 -16.07
N GLU A 287 -11.95 -24.35 -17.23
CA GLU A 287 -11.36 -23.98 -18.52
C GLU A 287 -11.14 -22.47 -18.72
N PHE A 288 -11.72 -21.64 -17.85
CA PHE A 288 -11.48 -20.20 -17.82
C PHE A 288 -10.20 -19.84 -17.07
N LYS A 289 -9.64 -20.72 -16.21
CA LYS A 289 -8.38 -20.44 -15.49
C LYS A 289 -7.21 -20.15 -16.41
N VAL A 290 -7.22 -20.70 -17.61
CA VAL A 290 -6.19 -20.42 -18.62
C VAL A 290 -6.12 -18.92 -18.97
N LEU A 291 -7.21 -18.17 -18.80
CA LEU A 291 -7.27 -16.73 -19.08
C LEU A 291 -6.39 -15.91 -18.12
N LEU A 292 -6.00 -16.45 -16.95
CA LEU A 292 -5.06 -15.78 -16.03
C LEU A 292 -3.64 -15.65 -16.61
N LYS A 293 -3.33 -16.36 -17.71
CA LYS A 293 -2.07 -16.22 -18.46
C LYS A 293 -2.10 -15.10 -19.51
N THR A 294 -3.15 -14.29 -19.52
CA THR A 294 -3.32 -13.26 -20.55
C THR A 294 -2.27 -12.17 -20.39
N SER A 295 -1.59 -11.88 -21.50
CA SER A 295 -0.60 -10.79 -21.59
C SER A 295 -1.23 -9.45 -21.98
N LYS A 296 -2.41 -9.49 -22.61
CA LYS A 296 -3.18 -8.32 -23.04
C LYS A 296 -4.64 -8.69 -23.25
N ILE A 297 -5.57 -7.85 -22.81
CA ILE A 297 -6.96 -7.92 -23.23
C ILE A 297 -7.33 -6.80 -24.21
N ILE A 298 -8.35 -7.05 -25.02
CA ILE A 298 -9.03 -6.05 -25.86
C ILE A 298 -10.51 -6.23 -25.59
N VAL A 299 -11.19 -5.18 -25.15
CA VAL A 299 -12.65 -5.19 -24.95
C VAL A 299 -13.25 -4.31 -26.03
N ASP A 300 -14.00 -4.92 -26.95
CA ASP A 300 -14.88 -4.19 -27.84
C ASP A 300 -16.22 -4.04 -27.09
N ASP A 301 -16.47 -2.85 -26.55
CA ASP A 301 -17.76 -2.44 -26.02
C ASP A 301 -18.56 -1.76 -27.15
N LEU A 302 -19.79 -2.21 -27.39
CA LEU A 302 -20.65 -1.63 -28.42
C LEU A 302 -21.07 -0.18 -28.10
N ASP A 303 -20.96 0.25 -26.84
CA ASP A 303 -21.28 1.60 -26.39
C ASP A 303 -20.06 2.54 -26.30
N ASP A 304 -18.84 2.09 -26.65
CA ASP A 304 -17.57 2.87 -26.57
C ASP A 304 -17.34 3.54 -25.19
N GLN A 305 -17.78 2.93 -24.08
CA GLN A 305 -17.75 3.59 -22.75
C GLN A 305 -16.41 3.46 -22.04
N PHE A 306 -15.57 2.49 -22.40
CA PHE A 306 -14.32 2.20 -21.70
C PHE A 306 -13.10 2.60 -22.54
N ASP A 307 -12.37 3.61 -22.06
CA ASP A 307 -11.01 3.93 -22.50
C ASP A 307 -10.05 3.33 -21.48
N PHE A 308 -9.37 2.24 -21.85
CA PHE A 308 -8.45 1.55 -20.95
C PHE A 308 -7.14 2.35 -20.89
N GLU A 309 -7.04 3.29 -19.95
CA GLU A 309 -5.81 4.05 -19.72
C GLU A 309 -4.70 3.18 -19.08
N ASP A 310 -5.06 2.09 -18.37
CA ASP A 310 -4.12 1.16 -17.73
C ASP A 310 -4.23 -0.27 -18.28
N ASP A 311 -3.39 -0.61 -19.26
CA ASP A 311 -3.34 -1.92 -19.90
C ASP A 311 -3.02 -3.07 -18.92
N THR A 312 -2.47 -2.81 -17.73
CA THR A 312 -1.96 -3.88 -16.84
C THR A 312 -2.99 -4.41 -15.84
N TYR A 313 -3.88 -3.54 -15.35
CA TYR A 313 -4.96 -3.89 -14.42
C TYR A 313 -5.89 -4.97 -15.01
N TYR A 314 -6.44 -4.68 -16.18
CA TYR A 314 -7.54 -5.48 -16.73
C TYR A 314 -7.09 -6.85 -17.23
N ASN A 315 -5.80 -7.02 -17.55
CA ASN A 315 -5.25 -8.29 -18.01
C ASN A 315 -5.39 -9.42 -16.99
N VAL A 316 -5.45 -9.08 -15.70
CA VAL A 316 -5.53 -10.07 -14.61
C VAL A 316 -6.91 -10.05 -13.95
N GLU A 317 -7.47 -8.87 -13.69
CA GLU A 317 -8.74 -8.77 -12.96
C GLU A 317 -9.93 -9.27 -13.77
N ILE A 318 -10.02 -8.99 -15.07
CA ILE A 318 -11.13 -9.47 -15.89
C ILE A 318 -11.19 -11.00 -15.93
N PRO A 319 -10.08 -11.72 -16.18
CA PRO A 319 -10.04 -13.16 -15.97
C PRO A 319 -10.49 -13.62 -14.57
N ARG A 320 -10.01 -12.97 -13.49
CA ARG A 320 -10.40 -13.30 -12.11
C ARG A 320 -11.90 -13.18 -11.90
N TRP A 321 -12.51 -12.09 -12.34
CA TRP A 321 -13.96 -11.90 -12.28
C TRP A 321 -14.71 -13.00 -13.03
N ILE A 322 -14.30 -13.34 -14.26
CA ILE A 322 -14.94 -14.42 -15.04
C ILE A 322 -14.83 -15.77 -14.32
N ILE A 323 -13.69 -16.07 -13.71
CA ILE A 323 -13.44 -17.34 -13.00
C ILE A 323 -14.30 -17.43 -11.74
N GLN A 324 -14.40 -16.36 -10.96
CA GLN A 324 -15.14 -16.32 -9.69
C GLN A 324 -16.66 -16.44 -9.85
N ILE A 325 -17.20 -16.13 -11.03
CA ILE A 325 -18.63 -16.28 -11.31
C ILE A 325 -19.03 -17.77 -11.26
N ASN A 326 -20.05 -18.05 -10.45
CA ASN A 326 -20.67 -19.37 -10.36
C ASN A 326 -21.53 -19.64 -11.61
N LYS A 327 -20.89 -20.16 -12.64
CA LYS A 327 -21.45 -20.39 -13.96
C LYS A 327 -21.74 -21.87 -14.20
N LYS A 328 -22.85 -22.16 -14.88
CA LYS A 328 -23.23 -23.52 -15.30
C LYS A 328 -23.25 -23.62 -16.82
N GLN A 329 -22.61 -24.64 -17.38
CA GLN A 329 -22.71 -24.90 -18.82
C GLN A 329 -24.16 -25.24 -19.20
N VAL A 330 -24.66 -24.61 -20.26
CA VAL A 330 -26.00 -24.83 -20.83
C VAL A 330 -25.88 -25.16 -22.31
N GLU A 331 -26.87 -25.88 -22.86
CA GLU A 331 -26.87 -26.26 -24.28
C GLU A 331 -27.27 -25.06 -25.16
N ASP A 332 -28.33 -24.35 -24.78
CA ASP A 332 -28.90 -23.24 -25.55
C ASP A 332 -28.98 -21.95 -24.72
N ILE A 333 -28.97 -20.82 -25.42
CA ILE A 333 -29.26 -19.50 -24.86
C ILE A 333 -30.75 -19.26 -25.06
N THR A 334 -31.50 -19.14 -23.95
CA THR A 334 -32.97 -19.08 -23.98
C THR A 334 -33.53 -17.69 -24.30
N ASP A 335 -32.70 -16.65 -24.27
CA ASP A 335 -33.12 -15.25 -24.37
C ASP A 335 -32.37 -14.52 -25.51
N GLU A 336 -33.08 -13.66 -26.26
CA GLU A 336 -32.47 -12.69 -27.19
C GLU A 336 -31.83 -11.56 -26.38
N GLU A 337 -30.74 -11.86 -25.66
CA GLU A 337 -29.96 -10.85 -24.95
C GLU A 337 -29.01 -10.14 -25.90
N ASP A 338 -28.92 -8.81 -25.76
CA ASP A 338 -27.94 -8.01 -26.47
C ASP A 338 -26.53 -8.34 -25.94
N LEU A 339 -25.57 -8.41 -26.86
CA LEU A 339 -24.16 -8.56 -26.50
C LEU A 339 -23.72 -7.32 -25.74
N MET A 340 -23.19 -7.49 -24.53
CA MET A 340 -22.68 -6.38 -23.73
C MET A 340 -21.21 -6.13 -24.03
N TYR A 341 -20.39 -7.19 -23.97
CA TYR A 341 -18.94 -7.06 -24.17
C TYR A 341 -18.41 -8.18 -25.07
N HIS A 342 -17.52 -7.83 -26.00
CA HIS A 342 -16.68 -8.80 -26.70
C HIS A 342 -15.24 -8.67 -26.22
N ILE A 343 -14.81 -9.61 -25.38
CA ILE A 343 -13.49 -9.60 -24.75
C ILE A 343 -12.57 -10.57 -25.48
N LYS A 344 -11.40 -10.08 -25.88
CA LYS A 344 -10.34 -10.85 -26.56
C LYS A 344 -9.12 -10.90 -25.66
N PHE A 345 -8.66 -12.10 -25.35
CA PHE A 345 -7.51 -12.38 -24.50
C PHE A 345 -6.33 -12.82 -25.36
N MET A 346 -5.18 -12.14 -25.24
CA MET A 346 -3.95 -12.50 -25.92
C MET A 346 -3.06 -13.37 -25.02
N MET A 347 -2.89 -14.63 -25.40
CA MET A 347 -2.11 -15.63 -24.68
C MET A 347 -1.12 -16.30 -25.62
N ASP A 348 0.17 -16.25 -25.31
CA ASP A 348 1.24 -16.88 -26.11
C ASP A 348 1.18 -16.55 -27.62
N GLY A 349 0.67 -15.36 -27.97
CA GLY A 349 0.48 -14.91 -29.36
C GLY A 349 -0.82 -15.37 -30.03
N GLU A 350 -1.64 -16.18 -29.36
CA GLU A 350 -2.98 -16.56 -29.80
C GLU A 350 -4.06 -15.66 -29.18
N MET A 351 -5.17 -15.49 -29.90
CA MET A 351 -6.32 -14.72 -29.43
C MET A 351 -7.46 -15.67 -29.07
N ILE A 352 -7.92 -15.58 -27.83
CA ILE A 352 -9.06 -16.32 -27.30
C ILE A 352 -10.19 -15.33 -27.03
N GLU A 353 -11.40 -15.65 -27.45
CA GLU A 353 -12.55 -14.74 -27.33
C GLU A 353 -13.57 -15.23 -26.30
N ALA A 354 -14.13 -14.29 -25.54
CA ALA A 354 -15.31 -14.48 -24.73
C ALA A 354 -16.34 -13.40 -25.07
N LYS A 355 -17.58 -13.83 -25.31
CA LYS A 355 -18.72 -12.92 -25.53
C LYS A 355 -19.58 -12.91 -24.29
N ILE A 356 -19.79 -11.72 -23.74
CA ILE A 356 -20.49 -11.51 -22.48
C ILE A 356 -21.85 -10.87 -22.77
N TYR A 357 -22.90 -11.52 -22.30
CA TYR A 357 -24.29 -11.06 -22.31
C TYR A 357 -24.71 -10.77 -20.86
N GLU A 358 -25.92 -10.26 -20.64
CA GLU A 358 -26.43 -9.95 -19.31
C GLU A 358 -26.36 -11.18 -18.39
N ASN A 359 -26.76 -12.36 -18.86
CA ASN A 359 -26.78 -13.59 -18.08
C ASN A 359 -25.94 -14.76 -18.66
N TYR A 360 -25.22 -14.54 -19.77
CA TYR A 360 -24.49 -15.61 -20.44
C TYR A 360 -23.05 -15.22 -20.80
N ILE A 361 -22.18 -16.23 -20.81
CA ILE A 361 -20.84 -16.17 -21.43
C ILE A 361 -20.78 -17.22 -22.52
N ILE A 362 -20.41 -16.81 -23.74
CA ILE A 362 -20.01 -17.74 -24.80
C ILE A 362 -18.49 -17.76 -24.85
N TYR A 363 -17.90 -18.94 -24.60
CA TYR A 363 -16.46 -19.16 -24.56
C TYR A 363 -16.11 -20.50 -25.20
N LYS A 364 -15.15 -20.51 -26.13
CA LYS A 364 -14.73 -21.71 -26.89
C LYS A 364 -15.90 -22.52 -27.49
N GLY A 365 -16.94 -21.83 -27.95
CA GLY A 365 -18.13 -22.45 -28.54
C GLY A 365 -19.09 -23.11 -27.54
N LYS A 366 -18.90 -22.90 -26.23
CA LYS A 366 -19.80 -23.36 -25.16
C LYS A 366 -20.52 -22.18 -24.52
N ASN A 367 -21.73 -22.43 -24.05
CA ASN A 367 -22.57 -21.44 -23.37
C ASN A 367 -22.55 -21.68 -21.86
N TYR A 368 -22.39 -20.61 -21.10
CA TYR A 368 -22.34 -20.61 -19.64
C TYR A 368 -23.36 -19.62 -19.10
N TYR A 369 -24.25 -20.07 -18.23
CA TYR A 369 -25.28 -19.25 -17.59
C TYR A 369 -24.89 -18.90 -16.14
N SER A 370 -25.09 -17.64 -15.78
CA SER A 370 -25.17 -17.12 -14.41
C SER A 370 -25.99 -15.85 -14.44
N GLU A 371 -26.74 -15.55 -13.38
CA GLU A 371 -27.51 -14.31 -13.32
C GLU A 371 -26.56 -13.09 -13.24
N LYS A 372 -26.81 -12.05 -14.04
CA LYS A 372 -26.13 -10.73 -14.03
C LYS A 372 -24.61 -10.77 -14.26
N ILE A 373 -24.14 -11.64 -15.14
CA ILE A 373 -22.72 -11.68 -15.54
C ILE A 373 -22.28 -10.33 -16.10
N GLY A 374 -23.08 -9.73 -16.98
CA GLY A 374 -22.75 -8.45 -17.62
C GLY A 374 -22.44 -7.36 -16.61
N GLU A 375 -23.29 -7.19 -15.59
CA GLU A 375 -23.10 -6.22 -14.51
C GLU A 375 -21.92 -6.57 -13.57
N ILE A 376 -21.64 -7.86 -13.34
CA ILE A 376 -20.46 -8.29 -12.56
C ILE A 376 -19.17 -7.91 -13.29
N ILE A 377 -19.09 -8.21 -14.58
CA ILE A 377 -17.94 -7.85 -15.42
C ILE A 377 -17.80 -6.33 -15.55
N LYS A 378 -18.92 -5.61 -15.71
CA LYS A 378 -18.95 -4.14 -15.70
C LYS A 378 -18.35 -3.56 -14.43
N SER A 379 -18.68 -4.15 -13.28
CA SER A 379 -18.14 -3.71 -11.99
C SER A 379 -16.61 -3.88 -11.95
N GLY A 380 -16.08 -4.95 -12.54
CA GLY A 380 -14.64 -5.15 -12.70
C GLY A 380 -13.98 -4.24 -13.74
N LEU A 381 -14.73 -3.74 -14.72
CA LEU A 381 -14.26 -2.79 -15.75
C LEU A 381 -14.28 -1.33 -15.28
N SER A 382 -15.04 -1.01 -14.21
CA SER A 382 -15.31 0.37 -13.75
C SER A 382 -14.49 0.81 -12.53
N VAL A 383 -13.38 0.11 -12.23
CA VAL A 383 -12.52 0.38 -11.05
C VAL A 383 -11.49 1.45 -11.34
#